data_AF-A0A9E5NTP0-F1
#
_entry.id   AF-A0A9E5NTP0-F1
#
_cell.length_a   1.000
_cell.length_b   1.000
_cell.length_c   1.000
_cell.angle_alpha   90.00
_cell.angle_beta   90.00
_cell.angle_gamma   90.00
#
_symmetry.space_group_name_H-M   'P 1'
#
loop_
_entity.id
_entity.type
_entity.pdbx_description
1 polymer ?
#
loop_
_entity_poly.entity_id
_entity_poly.type
_entity_poly.pdbx_seq_one_letter_code
_entity_poly.pdbx_strand_id
1 'polypeptide(L)'
;MASLFKLEVPEIYQGVVKIIDIAREAGGRTKIAVVSNDDSIDPVGACVGLKGSRVQAVVSEMSGERIDIVPWHPDPEIYAKRALAPAKVAKVISETEQKVITAIVDEDQLSLAIGRNGQNVRLASQLIGWQIDLYSSREWMERGAQVALFGGSEEDERAADFPLAELDIPPAVLAALQAAGHETFLNIIDLERDDFLRIAGLGAEDAELLEKLIEELTIVEEPAELGEEVPADAKPVATGGPFPEVEEEVEEEVEETPAAESAALESEAAEASEAAAAATGNGEPSEQAEVTAEEAATAVEEAGAAAEADVEAVAEGESDERV
;
A
#
# COMPACT_ATOMS: atom_id res chain seq x y z
N MET A 1 -18.32 -15.28 2.49
CA MET A 1 -16.99 -15.25 3.13
C MET A 1 -17.04 -15.35 4.65
N ALA A 2 -17.48 -14.35 5.43
CA ALA A 2 -17.39 -14.38 6.91
C ALA A 2 -17.92 -15.69 7.55
N SER A 3 -19.05 -16.20 7.07
CA SER A 3 -19.62 -17.48 7.54
C SER A 3 -18.75 -18.71 7.22
N LEU A 4 -17.96 -18.70 6.13
CA LEU A 4 -17.02 -19.77 5.80
C LEU A 4 -15.82 -19.76 6.76
N PHE A 5 -15.24 -18.58 7.01
CA PHE A 5 -14.20 -18.43 8.03
C PHE A 5 -14.68 -18.85 9.43
N LYS A 6 -15.96 -18.61 9.77
CA LYS A 6 -16.56 -19.07 11.02
C LYS A 6 -16.78 -20.61 11.09
N LEU A 7 -16.76 -21.32 9.96
CA LEU A 7 -16.79 -22.79 9.92
C LEU A 7 -15.37 -23.38 9.94
N GLU A 8 -14.43 -22.78 9.20
CA GLU A 8 -13.06 -23.27 9.02
C GLU A 8 -12.11 -22.92 10.18
N VAL A 9 -12.40 -21.84 10.92
CA VAL A 9 -11.54 -21.33 12.01
C VAL A 9 -12.27 -21.41 13.36
N PRO A 10 -12.00 -22.44 14.18
CA PRO A 10 -12.58 -22.57 15.53
C PRO A 10 -12.41 -21.33 16.41
N GLU A 11 -11.30 -20.62 16.28
CA GLU A 11 -10.99 -19.38 16.99
C GLU A 11 -11.98 -18.25 16.64
N ILE A 12 -12.50 -18.21 15.40
CA ILE A 12 -13.58 -17.30 14.97
C ILE A 12 -14.96 -17.83 15.38
N TYR A 13 -15.15 -19.16 15.37
CA TYR A 13 -16.40 -19.76 15.88
C TYR A 13 -16.63 -19.40 17.36
N GLN A 14 -15.58 -19.52 18.16
CA GLN A 14 -15.56 -19.23 19.60
C GLN A 14 -15.53 -17.72 19.91
N GLY A 15 -15.26 -16.86 18.91
CA GLY A 15 -15.20 -15.41 19.07
C GLY A 15 -13.92 -14.89 19.75
N VAL A 16 -12.91 -15.74 19.90
CA VAL A 16 -11.55 -15.38 20.36
C VAL A 16 -10.89 -14.49 19.32
N VAL A 17 -10.94 -14.90 18.05
CA VAL A 17 -10.59 -14.06 16.89
C VAL A 17 -11.87 -13.48 16.31
N LYS A 18 -11.83 -12.21 15.91
CA LYS A 18 -12.94 -11.50 15.26
C LYS A 18 -12.49 -10.95 13.92
N ILE A 19 -13.32 -11.11 12.90
CA ILE A 19 -13.21 -10.34 11.66
C ILE A 19 -13.84 -8.97 11.95
N ILE A 20 -13.10 -7.90 11.69
CA ILE A 20 -13.54 -6.52 11.88
C ILE A 20 -14.13 -5.96 10.58
N ASP A 21 -13.44 -6.14 9.44
CA ASP A 21 -13.87 -5.65 8.13
C ASP A 21 -13.46 -6.58 6.98
N ILE A 22 -14.11 -6.45 5.82
CA ILE A 22 -13.91 -7.24 4.60
C ILE A 22 -14.06 -6.34 3.37
N ALA A 23 -12.93 -5.95 2.77
CA ALA A 23 -12.89 -5.28 1.46
C ALA A 23 -12.77 -6.34 0.34
N ARG A 24 -13.74 -6.40 -0.57
CA ARG A 24 -13.90 -7.54 -1.52
C ARG A 24 -14.22 -7.12 -2.95
N GLU A 25 -13.32 -7.48 -3.88
CA GLU A 25 -13.60 -7.59 -5.32
C GLU A 25 -13.89 -9.07 -5.64
N ALA A 26 -15.18 -9.42 -5.73
CA ALA A 26 -15.65 -10.79 -5.84
C ALA A 26 -15.07 -11.54 -7.06
N GLY A 27 -14.56 -12.76 -6.84
CA GLY A 27 -13.87 -13.56 -7.85
C GLY A 27 -12.45 -13.08 -8.21
N GLY A 28 -11.98 -11.95 -7.65
CA GLY A 28 -10.66 -11.39 -7.90
C GLY A 28 -9.74 -11.45 -6.67
N ARG A 29 -10.00 -10.57 -5.69
CA ARG A 29 -9.23 -10.49 -4.44
C ARG A 29 -10.05 -9.86 -3.32
N THR A 30 -9.83 -10.34 -2.11
CA THR A 30 -10.42 -9.82 -0.88
C THR A 30 -9.33 -9.62 0.16
N LYS A 31 -9.40 -8.52 0.92
CA LYS A 31 -8.67 -8.36 2.18
C LYS A 31 -9.65 -8.54 3.33
N ILE A 32 -9.26 -9.26 4.38
CA ILE A 32 -10.01 -9.32 5.64
C ILE A 32 -9.17 -8.78 6.79
N ALA A 33 -9.78 -7.99 7.66
CA ALA A 33 -9.16 -7.45 8.85
C ALA A 33 -9.54 -8.30 10.07
N VAL A 34 -8.54 -8.79 10.81
CA VAL A 34 -8.74 -9.70 11.96
C VAL A 34 -8.04 -9.22 13.21
N VAL A 35 -8.67 -9.42 14.37
CA VAL A 35 -8.11 -9.10 15.69
C VAL A 35 -8.37 -10.25 16.66
N SER A 36 -7.43 -10.50 17.58
CA SER A 36 -7.66 -11.40 18.71
C SER A 36 -8.19 -10.61 19.92
N ASN A 37 -8.92 -11.29 20.80
CA ASN A 37 -9.31 -10.80 22.12
C ASN A 37 -8.46 -11.46 23.23
N ASP A 38 -7.47 -12.26 22.82
CA ASP A 38 -6.51 -12.96 23.66
C ASP A 38 -5.11 -12.74 23.05
N ASP A 39 -4.25 -12.03 23.78
CA ASP A 39 -2.91 -11.64 23.32
C ASP A 39 -1.96 -12.85 23.12
N SER A 40 -2.34 -14.04 23.62
CA SER A 40 -1.57 -15.27 23.41
C SER A 40 -1.85 -15.94 22.04
N ILE A 41 -2.82 -15.43 21.28
CA ILE A 41 -3.27 -16.01 20.00
C ILE A 41 -3.10 -14.99 18.87
N ASP A 42 -2.21 -15.30 17.93
CA ASP A 42 -2.07 -14.54 16.68
C ASP A 42 -3.32 -14.73 15.79
N PRO A 43 -4.10 -13.67 15.51
CA PRO A 43 -5.29 -13.77 14.68
C PRO A 43 -4.97 -14.11 13.21
N VAL A 44 -3.76 -13.82 12.72
CA VAL A 44 -3.36 -14.14 11.34
C VAL A 44 -3.07 -15.64 11.21
N GLY A 45 -2.19 -16.19 12.06
CA GLY A 45 -1.92 -17.63 12.14
C GLY A 45 -3.17 -18.47 12.44
N ALA A 46 -4.08 -17.95 13.27
CA ALA A 46 -5.40 -18.54 13.47
C ALA A 46 -6.20 -18.64 12.15
N CYS A 47 -6.22 -17.60 11.31
CA CYS A 47 -6.94 -17.64 10.04
C CYS A 47 -6.21 -18.41 8.92
N VAL A 48 -4.88 -18.43 8.94
CA VAL A 48 -4.03 -19.05 7.91
C VAL A 48 -3.92 -20.56 8.12
N GLY A 49 -3.67 -21.02 9.35
CA GLY A 49 -3.42 -22.44 9.65
C GLY A 49 -2.06 -22.95 9.16
N LEU A 50 -1.77 -24.24 9.38
CA LEU A 50 -0.49 -24.85 9.03
C LEU A 50 -0.24 -24.76 7.50
N LYS A 51 0.83 -24.06 7.11
CA LYS A 51 1.20 -23.78 5.71
C LYS A 51 0.07 -23.13 4.87
N GLY A 52 -0.89 -22.46 5.51
CA GLY A 52 -2.03 -21.85 4.82
C GLY A 52 -3.22 -22.76 4.59
N SER A 53 -3.29 -23.95 5.20
CA SER A 53 -4.36 -24.94 4.94
C SER A 53 -5.77 -24.38 5.10
N ARG A 54 -6.02 -23.57 6.13
CA ARG A 54 -7.36 -23.04 6.45
C ARG A 54 -7.78 -21.95 5.46
N VAL A 55 -6.90 -20.99 5.19
CA VAL A 55 -7.18 -19.97 4.17
C VAL A 55 -7.31 -20.59 2.77
N GLN A 56 -6.52 -21.63 2.44
CA GLN A 56 -6.64 -22.34 1.16
C GLN A 56 -7.97 -23.09 1.01
N ALA A 57 -8.51 -23.69 2.08
CA ALA A 57 -9.85 -24.27 2.06
C ALA A 57 -10.92 -23.22 1.71
N VAL A 58 -10.89 -22.04 2.37
CA VAL A 58 -11.82 -20.95 2.05
C VAL A 58 -11.60 -20.40 0.64
N VAL A 59 -10.37 -20.28 0.15
CA VAL A 59 -10.07 -19.88 -1.25
C VAL A 59 -10.66 -20.87 -2.25
N SER A 60 -10.61 -22.18 -1.96
CA SER A 60 -11.20 -23.24 -2.80
C SER A 60 -12.72 -23.11 -2.89
N GLU A 61 -13.41 -22.97 -1.75
CA GLU A 61 -14.86 -22.74 -1.68
C GLU A 61 -15.29 -21.39 -2.30
N MET A 62 -14.37 -20.44 -2.42
CA MET A 62 -14.56 -19.14 -3.06
C MET A 62 -14.12 -19.13 -4.54
N SER A 63 -14.05 -20.29 -5.19
CA SER A 63 -13.69 -20.47 -6.62
C SER A 63 -12.33 -19.88 -7.01
N GLY A 64 -11.36 -19.87 -6.09
CA GLY A 64 -10.01 -19.34 -6.33
C GLY A 64 -9.84 -17.83 -6.08
N GLU A 65 -10.84 -17.14 -5.53
CA GLU A 65 -10.72 -15.75 -5.10
C GLU A 65 -9.58 -15.60 -4.09
N ARG A 66 -8.60 -14.73 -4.37
CA ARG A 66 -7.42 -14.57 -3.51
C ARG A 66 -7.77 -13.82 -2.22
N ILE A 67 -7.38 -14.35 -1.06
CA ILE A 67 -7.68 -13.75 0.25
C ILE A 67 -6.38 -13.33 0.94
N ASP A 68 -6.23 -12.04 1.22
CA ASP A 68 -5.22 -11.53 2.15
C ASP A 68 -5.84 -11.44 3.55
N ILE A 69 -5.08 -11.82 4.58
CA ILE A 69 -5.49 -11.70 5.99
C ILE A 69 -4.59 -10.65 6.65
N VAL A 70 -5.19 -9.61 7.20
CA VAL A 70 -4.51 -8.43 7.74
C VAL A 70 -4.80 -8.31 9.24
N PRO A 71 -3.78 -8.19 10.11
CA PRO A 71 -4.02 -7.93 11.53
C PRO A 71 -4.49 -6.49 11.73
N TRP A 72 -5.73 -6.31 12.17
CA TRP A 72 -6.33 -5.00 12.43
C TRP A 72 -5.52 -4.19 13.47
N HIS A 73 -5.64 -2.87 13.42
CA HIS A 73 -5.02 -1.97 14.40
C HIS A 73 -5.85 -0.69 14.59
N PRO A 74 -5.93 -0.11 15.81
CA PRO A 74 -6.69 1.13 16.04
C PRO A 74 -6.01 2.38 15.44
N ASP A 75 -4.68 2.44 15.42
CA ASP A 75 -3.93 3.49 14.73
C ASP A 75 -3.95 3.22 13.21
N PRO A 76 -4.43 4.18 12.39
CA PRO A 76 -4.61 4.04 10.96
C PRO A 76 -3.30 3.90 10.18
N GLU A 77 -2.17 4.45 10.66
CA GLU A 77 -0.89 4.35 9.96
C GLU A 77 -0.31 2.94 10.06
N ILE A 78 -0.32 2.37 11.26
CA ILE A 78 0.07 0.97 11.48
C ILE A 78 -0.89 0.04 10.73
N TYR A 79 -2.19 0.35 10.70
CA TYR A 79 -3.17 -0.43 9.94
C TYR A 79 -2.92 -0.34 8.43
N ALA A 80 -2.57 0.83 7.88
CA ALA A 80 -2.24 1.03 6.47
C ALA A 80 -0.97 0.27 6.04
N LYS A 81 0.10 0.34 6.83
CA LYS A 81 1.33 -0.46 6.59
C LYS A 81 1.03 -1.96 6.51
N ARG A 82 0.09 -2.45 7.32
CA ARG A 82 -0.36 -3.86 7.31
C ARG A 82 -1.30 -4.19 6.15
N ALA A 83 -2.22 -3.29 5.79
CA ALA A 83 -3.21 -3.52 4.74
C ALA A 83 -2.61 -3.48 3.32
N LEU A 84 -1.58 -2.66 3.10
CA LEU A 84 -0.85 -2.57 1.83
C LEU A 84 0.03 -3.80 1.52
N ALA A 85 0.24 -4.70 2.50
CA ALA A 85 0.94 -5.96 2.31
C ALA A 85 0.41 -6.74 1.08
N PRO A 86 1.29 -7.37 0.28
CA PRO A 86 2.70 -7.69 0.57
C PRO A 86 3.73 -6.57 0.31
N ALA A 87 3.33 -5.38 -0.15
CA ALA A 87 4.28 -4.29 -0.36
C ALA A 87 4.85 -3.76 0.96
N LYS A 88 6.16 -3.45 0.99
CA LYS A 88 6.80 -2.76 2.10
C LYS A 88 6.54 -1.26 1.99
N VAL A 89 6.27 -0.61 3.12
CA VAL A 89 5.98 0.83 3.20
C VAL A 89 6.99 1.49 4.13
N ALA A 90 7.79 2.40 3.58
CA ALA A 90 8.90 3.04 4.28
C ALA A 90 8.41 4.09 5.27
N LYS A 91 7.52 4.99 4.83
CA LYS A 91 6.90 6.01 5.67
C LYS A 91 5.39 6.07 5.41
N VAL A 92 4.63 6.41 6.45
CA VAL A 92 3.22 6.79 6.33
C VAL A 92 3.07 8.15 7.01
N ILE A 93 2.09 8.93 6.55
CA ILE A 93 1.64 10.20 7.12
C ILE A 93 0.11 10.19 7.04
N SER A 94 -0.58 10.40 8.16
CA SER A 94 -2.05 10.45 8.22
C SER A 94 -2.59 11.86 8.41
N GLU A 95 -3.52 12.23 7.54
CA GLU A 95 -4.29 13.49 7.61
C GLU A 95 -5.66 13.17 8.24
N THR A 96 -5.81 13.50 9.53
CA THR A 96 -6.96 13.00 10.33
C THR A 96 -8.26 13.70 10.00
N GLU A 97 -8.23 14.98 9.59
CA GLU A 97 -9.45 15.73 9.25
C GLU A 97 -10.04 15.25 7.92
N GLN A 98 -9.19 15.03 6.91
CA GLN A 98 -9.61 14.60 5.57
C GLN A 98 -9.76 13.06 5.46
N LYS A 99 -9.25 12.30 6.43
CA LYS A 99 -9.11 10.84 6.38
C LYS A 99 -8.31 10.34 5.18
N VAL A 100 -7.20 11.03 4.90
CA VAL A 100 -6.24 10.67 3.86
C VAL A 100 -5.00 10.06 4.51
N ILE A 101 -4.46 8.99 3.92
CA ILE A 101 -3.21 8.36 4.33
C ILE A 101 -2.24 8.43 3.17
N THR A 102 -1.18 9.22 3.31
CA THR A 102 -0.06 9.23 2.38
C THR A 102 0.87 8.07 2.75
N ALA A 103 1.03 7.10 1.87
CA ALA A 103 1.96 5.98 2.03
C ALA A 103 3.12 6.10 1.03
N ILE A 104 4.33 6.15 1.57
CA ILE A 104 5.57 6.35 0.82
C ILE A 104 6.33 5.02 0.78
N VAL A 105 6.67 4.59 -0.43
CA VAL A 105 7.24 3.27 -0.74
C VAL A 105 8.48 3.41 -1.62
N ASP A 106 9.33 2.39 -1.66
CA ASP A 106 10.47 2.38 -2.58
C ASP A 106 10.00 2.11 -4.03
N GLU A 107 10.80 2.50 -5.03
CA GLU A 107 10.37 2.47 -6.46
C GLU A 107 10.00 1.06 -6.95
N ASP A 108 10.67 0.02 -6.43
CA ASP A 108 10.36 -1.39 -6.71
C ASP A 108 9.05 -1.84 -6.03
N GLN A 109 8.74 -1.28 -4.86
CA GLN A 109 7.54 -1.58 -4.08
C GLN A 109 6.28 -0.87 -4.62
N LEU A 110 6.41 0.26 -5.32
CA LEU A 110 5.27 1.05 -5.81
C LEU A 110 4.31 0.24 -6.68
N SER A 111 4.83 -0.53 -7.64
CA SER A 111 4.03 -1.41 -8.50
C SER A 111 3.25 -2.47 -7.71
N LEU A 112 3.86 -3.00 -6.63
CA LEU A 112 3.26 -3.99 -5.74
C LEU A 112 2.20 -3.37 -4.81
N ALA A 113 2.44 -2.15 -4.33
CA ALA A 113 1.57 -1.39 -3.44
C ALA A 113 0.27 -0.98 -4.14
N ILE A 114 0.37 -0.47 -5.37
CA ILE A 114 -0.78 -0.17 -6.24
C ILE A 114 -1.47 -1.49 -6.64
N GLY A 115 -0.69 -2.45 -7.12
CA GLY A 115 -1.16 -3.74 -7.64
C GLY A 115 -1.90 -3.63 -8.98
N ARG A 116 -2.24 -4.78 -9.57
CA ARG A 116 -2.94 -4.86 -10.87
C ARG A 116 -4.21 -3.98 -10.86
N ASN A 117 -4.28 -3.00 -11.76
CA ASN A 117 -5.39 -2.06 -11.91
C ASN A 117 -5.76 -1.31 -10.60
N GLY A 118 -4.79 -1.05 -9.72
CA GLY A 118 -5.01 -0.39 -8.43
C GLY A 118 -5.72 -1.25 -7.38
N GLN A 119 -5.89 -2.56 -7.62
CA GLN A 119 -6.64 -3.46 -6.74
C GLN A 119 -6.08 -3.52 -5.31
N ASN A 120 -4.76 -3.43 -5.10
CA ASN A 120 -4.18 -3.61 -3.77
C ASN A 120 -4.44 -2.37 -2.89
N VAL A 121 -4.17 -1.18 -3.42
CA VAL A 121 -4.44 0.10 -2.73
C VAL A 121 -5.94 0.35 -2.56
N ARG A 122 -6.79 0.03 -3.56
CA ARG A 122 -8.25 0.17 -3.45
C ARG A 122 -8.83 -0.71 -2.34
N LEU A 123 -8.43 -1.99 -2.29
CA LEU A 123 -8.88 -2.89 -1.22
C LEU A 123 -8.33 -2.48 0.15
N ALA A 124 -7.10 -1.96 0.24
CA ALA A 124 -6.58 -1.43 1.49
C ALA A 124 -7.36 -0.19 1.98
N SER A 125 -7.62 0.76 1.08
CA SER A 125 -8.43 1.96 1.36
C SER A 125 -9.84 1.60 1.83
N GLN A 126 -10.50 0.66 1.16
CA GLN A 126 -11.82 0.14 1.56
C GLN A 126 -11.79 -0.56 2.93
N LEU A 127 -10.73 -1.30 3.26
CA LEU A 127 -10.60 -2.06 4.53
C LEU A 127 -10.36 -1.15 5.75
N ILE A 128 -9.81 0.04 5.53
CA ILE A 128 -9.51 1.04 6.58
C ILE A 128 -10.63 2.09 6.67
N GLY A 129 -11.34 2.36 5.57
CA GLY A 129 -12.33 3.43 5.47
C GLY A 129 -11.70 4.83 5.31
N TRP A 130 -10.47 4.89 4.81
CA TRP A 130 -9.67 6.10 4.57
C TRP A 130 -9.14 6.09 3.12
N GLN A 131 -8.92 7.25 2.52
CA GLN A 131 -8.21 7.32 1.23
C GLN A 131 -6.74 6.95 1.46
N ILE A 132 -6.13 6.22 0.52
CA ILE A 132 -4.69 5.92 0.55
C ILE A 132 -4.07 6.41 -0.75
N ASP A 133 -3.22 7.42 -0.64
CA ASP A 133 -2.42 7.95 -1.73
C ASP A 133 -1.01 7.34 -1.66
N LEU A 134 -0.50 6.87 -2.79
CA LEU A 134 0.79 6.19 -2.90
C LEU A 134 1.78 7.02 -3.71
N TYR A 135 2.99 7.18 -3.17
CA TYR A 135 4.12 7.82 -3.83
C TYR A 135 5.38 7.00 -3.65
N SER A 136 6.26 6.97 -4.66
CA SER A 136 7.64 6.57 -4.42
C SER A 136 8.35 7.57 -3.49
N SER A 137 9.38 7.11 -2.79
CA SER A 137 10.30 7.96 -2.02
C SER A 137 10.84 9.13 -2.83
N ARG A 138 11.00 8.95 -4.15
CA ARG A 138 11.42 9.98 -5.10
C ARG A 138 10.30 10.98 -5.43
N GLU A 139 9.14 10.52 -5.89
CA GLU A 139 8.00 11.40 -6.19
C GLU A 139 7.58 12.22 -4.97
N TRP A 140 7.66 11.65 -3.77
CA TRP A 140 7.41 12.36 -2.52
C TRP A 140 8.46 13.46 -2.26
N MET A 141 9.75 13.19 -2.54
CA MET A 141 10.81 14.20 -2.39
C MET A 141 10.68 15.32 -3.44
N GLU A 142 10.39 14.98 -4.70
CA GLU A 142 10.13 15.97 -5.76
C GLU A 142 8.88 16.82 -5.44
N ARG A 143 7.82 16.22 -4.90
CA ARG A 143 6.62 16.93 -4.41
C ARG A 143 6.91 17.80 -3.19
N GLY A 144 7.70 17.31 -2.23
CA GLY A 144 8.11 18.06 -1.05
C GLY A 144 8.99 19.26 -1.39
N ALA A 145 9.92 19.10 -2.34
CA ALA A 145 10.71 20.19 -2.89
C ALA A 145 9.84 21.19 -3.66
N GLN A 146 8.87 20.72 -4.45
CA GLN A 146 7.90 21.60 -5.13
C GLN A 146 7.06 22.40 -4.13
N VAL A 147 6.66 21.82 -2.99
CA VAL A 147 5.98 22.55 -1.91
C VAL A 147 6.93 23.51 -1.19
N ALA A 148 8.20 23.16 -0.96
CA ALA A 148 9.18 24.10 -0.40
C ALA A 148 9.52 25.27 -1.35
N LEU A 149 9.37 25.10 -2.66
CA LEU A 149 9.70 26.09 -3.69
C LEU A 149 8.49 26.91 -4.20
N PHE A 150 7.26 26.40 -4.03
CA PHE A 150 6.03 26.99 -4.59
C PHE A 150 4.80 26.82 -3.66
N GLY A 151 5.00 26.46 -2.40
CA GLY A 151 3.93 25.97 -1.51
C GLY A 151 4.15 26.31 -0.04
N GLY A 152 4.64 27.52 0.25
CA GLY A 152 3.98 28.29 1.30
C GLY A 152 2.53 28.49 0.86
N SER A 153 1.56 28.25 1.75
CA SER A 153 0.16 28.08 1.38
C SER A 153 -0.45 29.38 0.81
N GLU A 154 -1.35 29.28 -0.18
CA GLU A 154 -2.18 30.44 -0.62
C GLU A 154 -3.12 30.99 0.48
N GLU A 155 -3.14 30.35 1.66
CA GLU A 155 -3.80 30.82 2.87
C GLU A 155 -2.85 31.65 3.78
N ASP A 156 -1.53 31.44 3.70
CA ASP A 156 -0.50 32.25 4.38
C ASP A 156 -0.24 33.60 3.68
N GLU A 157 -0.58 33.73 2.39
CA GLU A 157 -0.58 35.02 1.67
C GLU A 157 -1.48 36.08 2.34
N ARG A 158 -2.45 35.67 3.18
CA ARG A 158 -3.29 36.59 3.98
C ARG A 158 -2.75 36.89 5.39
N ALA A 159 -1.63 36.28 5.78
CA ALA A 159 -1.00 36.46 7.08
C ALA A 159 0.35 37.19 7.02
N ALA A 160 1.06 37.15 5.88
CA ALA A 160 2.43 37.65 5.77
C ALA A 160 2.60 39.03 5.08
N ASP A 161 1.60 39.52 4.34
CA ASP A 161 1.73 40.75 3.54
C ASP A 161 1.50 42.04 4.38
N PHE A 162 2.39 42.28 5.35
CA PHE A 162 2.29 43.39 6.29
C PHE A 162 2.60 44.74 5.61
N PRO A 163 1.69 45.74 5.65
CA PRO A 163 1.94 47.04 5.01
C PRO A 163 3.08 47.80 5.69
N LEU A 164 3.98 48.39 4.92
CA LEU A 164 5.08 49.20 5.46
C LEU A 164 4.59 50.43 6.26
N ALA A 165 3.32 50.82 6.07
CA ALA A 165 2.66 51.90 6.79
C ALA A 165 2.26 51.53 8.24
N GLU A 166 2.34 50.26 8.63
CA GLU A 166 2.10 49.79 10.00
C GLU A 166 3.39 49.51 10.79
N LEU A 167 4.56 49.66 10.13
CA LEU A 167 5.89 49.60 10.75
C LEU A 167 6.33 50.99 11.26
N ASP A 168 7.27 51.05 12.22
CA ASP A 168 7.85 52.30 12.74
C ASP A 168 8.90 52.91 11.78
N ILE A 169 8.51 53.08 10.52
CA ILE A 169 9.33 53.62 9.44
C ILE A 169 9.09 55.14 9.33
N PRO A 170 10.14 55.99 9.23
CA PRO A 170 9.97 57.42 9.02
C PRO A 170 9.12 57.73 7.76
N PRO A 171 8.13 58.64 7.81
CA PRO A 171 7.22 58.88 6.68
C PRO A 171 7.90 59.29 5.36
N ALA A 172 9.13 59.80 5.40
CA ALA A 172 9.93 60.09 4.21
C ALA A 172 10.48 58.80 3.55
N VAL A 173 10.93 57.83 4.36
CA VAL A 173 11.41 56.51 3.93
C VAL A 173 10.25 55.70 3.36
N LEU A 174 9.11 55.67 4.06
CA LEU A 174 7.89 55.02 3.59
C LEU A 174 7.44 55.57 2.22
N ALA A 175 7.43 56.89 2.04
CA ALA A 175 7.07 57.52 0.77
C ALA A 175 8.07 57.22 -0.36
N ALA A 176 9.36 57.06 -0.06
CA ALA A 176 10.37 56.67 -1.05
C ALA A 176 10.26 55.19 -1.47
N LEU A 177 10.00 54.29 -0.51
CA LEU A 177 9.72 52.87 -0.77
C LEU A 177 8.46 52.69 -1.63
N GLN A 178 7.35 53.36 -1.26
CA GLN A 178 6.11 53.37 -2.05
C GLN A 178 6.32 53.96 -3.46
N ALA A 179 7.11 55.03 -3.59
CA ALA A 179 7.42 55.62 -4.90
C ALA A 179 8.28 54.70 -5.81
N ALA A 180 9.01 53.75 -5.22
CA ALA A 180 9.73 52.69 -5.94
C ALA A 180 8.88 51.41 -6.16
N GLY A 181 7.68 51.33 -5.58
CA GLY A 181 6.77 50.18 -5.72
C GLY A 181 6.88 49.12 -4.62
N HIS A 182 7.58 49.41 -3.53
CA HIS A 182 7.61 48.56 -2.33
C HIS A 182 6.54 49.08 -1.36
N GLU A 183 5.44 48.35 -1.18
CA GLU A 183 4.33 48.74 -0.29
C GLU A 183 4.23 47.86 0.96
N THR A 184 4.83 46.66 0.94
CA THR A 184 4.74 45.66 2.02
C THR A 184 6.11 45.10 2.44
N PHE A 185 6.18 44.49 3.63
CA PHE A 185 7.42 43.96 4.21
C PHE A 185 8.10 42.90 3.31
N LEU A 186 7.30 42.04 2.66
CA LEU A 186 7.79 41.04 1.72
C LEU A 186 8.43 41.67 0.46
N ASN A 187 8.14 42.95 0.15
CA ASN A 187 8.81 43.65 -0.96
C ASN A 187 10.21 44.17 -0.58
N ILE A 188 10.61 44.13 0.70
CA ILE A 188 11.91 44.64 1.17
C ILE A 188 12.80 43.59 1.84
N ILE A 189 12.25 42.45 2.28
CA ILE A 189 12.97 41.40 3.04
C ILE A 189 14.22 40.87 2.31
N ASP A 190 14.17 40.72 0.99
CA ASP A 190 15.27 40.21 0.15
C ASP A 190 16.21 41.31 -0.38
N LEU A 191 16.03 42.58 0.03
CA LEU A 191 16.85 43.69 -0.47
C LEU A 191 18.13 43.87 0.35
N GLU A 192 19.27 43.88 -0.33
CA GLU A 192 20.55 44.24 0.28
C GLU A 192 20.69 45.77 0.43
N ARG A 193 21.62 46.19 1.30
CA ARG A 193 22.02 47.60 1.52
C ARG A 193 22.20 48.40 0.23
N ASP A 194 22.83 47.78 -0.75
CA ASP A 194 23.17 48.38 -2.04
C ASP A 194 21.93 48.63 -2.92
N ASP A 195 20.81 47.95 -2.67
CA ASP A 195 19.53 48.14 -3.35
C ASP A 195 18.68 49.21 -2.67
N PHE A 196 18.65 49.29 -1.33
CA PHE A 196 18.08 50.45 -0.63
C PHE A 196 18.74 51.76 -1.08
N LEU A 197 20.07 51.77 -1.26
CA LEU A 197 20.83 52.91 -1.77
C LEU A 197 20.57 53.25 -3.26
N ARG A 198 19.86 52.40 -4.01
CA ARG A 198 19.39 52.70 -5.38
C ARG A 198 18.01 53.39 -5.39
N ILE A 199 17.25 53.32 -4.29
CA ILE A 199 15.91 53.92 -4.18
C ILE A 199 16.03 55.44 -4.04
N ALA A 200 15.37 56.16 -4.96
CA ALA A 200 15.47 57.60 -5.09
C ALA A 200 14.78 58.36 -3.93
N GLY A 201 15.53 58.55 -2.85
CA GLY A 201 15.06 59.25 -1.64
C GLY A 201 15.65 58.70 -0.34
N LEU A 202 16.28 57.52 -0.37
CA LEU A 202 16.92 56.90 0.79
C LEU A 202 18.41 57.27 0.88
N GLY A 203 18.89 57.49 2.09
CA GLY A 203 20.30 57.62 2.44
C GLY A 203 20.86 56.37 3.14
N ALA A 204 22.14 56.43 3.52
CA ALA A 204 22.81 55.34 4.23
C ALA A 204 22.24 55.11 5.65
N GLU A 205 21.72 56.15 6.30
CA GLU A 205 21.05 56.05 7.61
C GLU A 205 19.67 55.37 7.49
N ASP A 206 18.98 55.53 6.34
CA ASP A 206 17.69 54.89 6.08
C ASP A 206 17.86 53.41 5.70
N ALA A 207 18.92 53.06 4.96
CA ALA A 207 19.26 51.68 4.67
C ALA A 207 19.59 50.89 5.96
N GLU A 208 20.39 51.46 6.86
CA GLU A 208 20.71 50.84 8.16
C GLU A 208 19.49 50.68 9.07
N LEU A 209 18.49 51.57 8.95
CA LEU A 209 17.19 51.42 9.63
C LEU A 209 16.40 50.23 9.08
N LEU A 210 16.34 50.08 7.76
CA LEU A 210 15.59 49.00 7.09
C LEU A 210 16.26 47.63 7.27
N GLU A 211 17.60 47.56 7.16
CA GLU A 211 18.41 46.37 7.50
C GLU A 211 18.07 45.85 8.90
N LYS A 212 18.11 46.74 9.91
CA LYS A 212 17.80 46.38 11.30
C LYS A 212 16.33 45.99 11.49
N LEU A 213 15.41 46.65 10.80
CA LEU A 213 13.98 46.35 10.90
C LEU A 213 13.64 44.96 10.32
N ILE A 214 14.35 44.55 9.26
CA ILE A 214 14.27 43.20 8.69
C ILE A 214 14.87 42.18 9.66
N GLU A 215 16.05 42.45 10.24
CA GLU A 215 16.66 41.57 11.26
C GLU A 215 15.72 41.37 12.47
N GLU A 216 15.16 42.46 13.02
CA GLU A 216 14.28 42.42 14.20
C GLU A 216 12.96 41.65 13.95
N LEU A 217 12.49 41.56 12.70
CA LEU A 217 11.25 40.86 12.32
C LEU A 217 11.47 39.47 11.72
N THR A 218 12.72 39.06 11.46
CA THR A 218 13.06 37.73 10.90
C THR A 218 13.64 36.75 11.93
N ILE A 219 13.87 37.21 13.18
CA ILE A 219 14.28 36.33 14.29
C ILE A 219 13.11 35.41 14.69
N VAL A 220 13.20 34.15 14.27
CA VAL A 220 12.40 33.06 14.83
C VAL A 220 13.00 32.67 16.18
N GLU A 221 12.22 32.77 17.27
CA GLU A 221 12.64 32.21 18.56
C GLU A 221 12.70 30.68 18.45
N GLU A 222 13.90 30.11 18.58
CA GLU A 222 14.08 28.65 18.63
C GLU A 222 13.34 28.07 19.85
N PRO A 223 12.52 27.02 19.71
CA PRO A 223 11.81 26.43 20.84
C PRO A 223 12.82 25.78 21.80
N ALA A 224 12.91 26.33 23.01
CA ALA A 224 13.94 25.98 23.99
C ALA A 224 14.07 24.47 24.24
N GLU A 225 15.28 23.93 24.06
CA GLU A 225 15.59 22.52 24.29
C GLU A 225 15.30 22.11 25.75
N LEU A 226 14.49 21.07 25.94
CA LEU A 226 14.48 20.33 27.20
C LEU A 226 15.78 19.52 27.29
N GLY A 227 16.71 19.95 28.13
CA GLY A 227 18.00 19.29 28.29
C GLY A 227 17.89 17.88 28.88
N GLU A 228 18.46 16.90 28.19
CA GLU A 228 18.83 15.60 28.77
C GLU A 228 20.29 15.63 29.25
N GLU A 229 20.52 15.31 30.53
CA GLU A 229 21.87 15.22 31.10
C GLU A 229 22.61 13.97 30.60
N VAL A 230 23.46 14.10 29.59
CA VAL A 230 24.39 13.04 29.19
C VAL A 230 25.63 13.09 30.11
N PRO A 231 25.96 12.03 30.87
CA PRO A 231 27.09 12.04 31.80
C PRO A 231 28.43 12.07 31.04
N ALA A 232 29.33 12.94 31.47
CA ALA A 232 30.63 13.13 30.84
C ALA A 232 31.65 12.05 31.25
N ASP A 233 32.32 11.43 30.26
CA ASP A 233 33.78 11.32 30.25
C ASP A 233 34.36 10.75 28.92
N ALA A 234 34.83 11.64 28.03
CA ALA A 234 35.94 11.41 27.08
C ALA A 234 36.36 12.74 26.44
N LYS A 235 37.65 12.95 26.19
CA LYS A 235 38.20 14.17 25.54
C LYS A 235 38.81 13.89 24.16
N PRO A 236 38.93 14.91 23.28
CA PRO A 236 38.87 14.70 21.84
C PRO A 236 40.23 14.55 21.14
N VAL A 237 40.17 14.04 19.91
CA VAL A 237 41.20 14.20 18.86
C VAL A 237 40.48 14.59 17.56
N ALA A 238 41.13 15.36 16.69
CA ALA A 238 40.52 15.92 15.48
C ALA A 238 41.40 15.71 14.22
N THR A 239 40.80 16.01 13.06
CA THR A 239 41.42 16.20 11.72
C THR A 239 41.96 14.97 10.99
N GLY A 240 41.73 14.93 9.67
CA GLY A 240 42.42 14.07 8.70
C GLY A 240 41.55 13.03 8.00
N GLY A 241 41.35 13.18 6.68
CA GLY A 241 40.94 12.09 5.79
C GLY A 241 42.17 11.40 5.15
N PRO A 242 42.04 10.66 4.04
CA PRO A 242 40.85 10.44 3.20
C PRO A 242 40.26 9.01 3.35
N PHE A 243 39.23 8.71 2.54
CA PHE A 243 38.73 7.34 2.36
C PHE A 243 39.80 6.42 1.73
N PRO A 244 39.98 5.19 2.21
CA PRO A 244 40.46 4.08 1.42
C PRO A 244 39.29 3.39 0.70
N GLU A 245 39.51 2.93 -0.52
CA GLU A 245 38.65 1.93 -1.17
C GLU A 245 38.84 0.58 -0.46
N VAL A 246 37.76 -0.22 -0.39
CA VAL A 246 37.85 -1.66 -0.08
C VAL A 246 37.08 -2.42 -1.14
N GLU A 247 37.83 -3.14 -1.98
CA GLU A 247 37.30 -4.22 -2.81
C GLU A 247 36.96 -5.38 -1.86
N GLU A 248 35.76 -5.94 -1.95
CA GLU A 248 35.37 -7.13 -1.17
C GLU A 248 35.38 -8.34 -2.13
N GLU A 249 36.38 -9.20 -1.95
CA GLU A 249 36.59 -10.39 -2.79
C GLU A 249 35.51 -11.45 -2.50
N VAL A 250 34.95 -12.04 -3.55
CA VAL A 250 33.92 -13.09 -3.45
C VAL A 250 34.58 -14.46 -3.54
N GLU A 251 34.77 -15.13 -2.40
CA GLU A 251 35.19 -16.53 -2.38
C GLU A 251 33.99 -17.46 -2.66
N GLU A 252 34.01 -18.13 -3.82
CA GLU A 252 33.20 -19.33 -4.07
C GLU A 252 33.88 -20.56 -3.43
N GLU A 253 33.15 -21.33 -2.62
CA GLU A 253 33.49 -22.74 -2.37
C GLU A 253 32.42 -23.64 -2.97
N VAL A 254 32.84 -24.51 -3.90
CA VAL A 254 32.03 -25.56 -4.52
C VAL A 254 32.87 -26.83 -4.62
N GLU A 255 32.58 -27.82 -3.77
CA GLU A 255 32.87 -29.24 -4.01
C GLU A 255 31.58 -30.02 -3.68
N GLU A 256 30.95 -30.69 -4.64
CA GLU A 256 31.35 -31.93 -5.33
C GLU A 256 31.08 -33.21 -4.50
N THR A 257 30.39 -34.15 -5.14
CA THR A 257 30.08 -35.47 -4.58
C THR A 257 31.09 -36.52 -5.07
N PRO A 258 31.62 -37.39 -4.19
CA PRO A 258 32.16 -38.67 -4.63
C PRO A 258 31.06 -39.75 -4.67
N ALA A 259 31.10 -40.61 -5.68
CA ALA A 259 30.19 -41.75 -5.81
C ALA A 259 30.92 -43.08 -5.53
N ALA A 260 30.20 -44.00 -4.88
CA ALA A 260 30.38 -45.45 -4.84
C ALA A 260 31.79 -46.05 -4.58
N GLU A 261 31.92 -46.79 -3.48
CA GLU A 261 32.51 -48.14 -3.56
C GLU A 261 31.76 -49.12 -2.65
N SER A 262 32.12 -50.41 -2.71
CA SER A 262 31.21 -51.53 -2.41
C SER A 262 31.65 -52.44 -1.26
N ALA A 263 30.68 -53.00 -0.54
CA ALA A 263 30.82 -54.24 0.21
C ALA A 263 29.46 -54.96 0.27
N ALA A 264 29.44 -56.25 -0.05
CA ALA A 264 28.26 -57.11 0.06
C ALA A 264 28.27 -57.90 1.37
N LEU A 265 27.10 -58.27 1.88
CA LEU A 265 26.95 -59.39 2.81
C LEU A 265 25.60 -60.10 2.63
N GLU A 266 25.66 -61.41 2.74
CA GLU A 266 24.61 -62.42 2.68
C GLU A 266 23.93 -62.56 4.08
N SER A 267 22.81 -63.25 4.33
CA SER A 267 21.66 -63.77 3.54
C SER A 267 20.60 -64.31 4.56
N GLU A 268 19.64 -65.14 4.12
CA GLU A 268 18.67 -65.92 4.94
C GLU A 268 17.57 -65.16 5.71
N ALA A 269 16.47 -65.78 6.19
CA ALA A 269 15.48 -66.69 5.58
C ALA A 269 14.31 -66.94 6.58
N ALA A 270 13.10 -67.28 6.09
CA ALA A 270 11.96 -67.85 6.87
C ALA A 270 11.36 -66.94 8.00
N GLU A 271 10.18 -67.15 8.61
CA GLU A 271 8.90 -67.87 8.34
C GLU A 271 7.86 -67.36 9.39
N ALA A 272 6.53 -67.51 9.33
CA ALA A 272 5.56 -67.93 8.31
C ALA A 272 4.14 -67.47 8.74
N SER A 273 3.19 -67.29 7.81
CA SER A 273 1.75 -67.38 8.12
C SER A 273 0.88 -67.70 6.89
N GLU A 274 0.40 -68.95 6.79
CA GLU A 274 -0.67 -69.35 5.86
C GLU A 274 -2.03 -69.39 6.56
N ALA A 275 -3.09 -68.89 5.89
CA ALA A 275 -4.41 -69.54 5.78
C ALA A 275 -5.40 -68.66 4.99
N ALA A 276 -6.38 -69.14 4.21
CA ALA A 276 -6.43 -70.24 3.24
C ALA A 276 -7.87 -70.32 2.64
N ALA A 277 -8.08 -69.82 1.41
CA ALA A 277 -9.24 -70.11 0.54
C ALA A 277 -8.89 -69.64 -0.89
N ALA A 278 -8.73 -70.49 -1.91
CA ALA A 278 -9.70 -71.37 -2.57
C ALA A 278 -10.77 -70.60 -3.39
N ALA A 279 -10.94 -70.82 -4.71
CA ALA A 279 -10.18 -71.68 -5.64
C ALA A 279 -10.42 -71.34 -7.14
N THR A 280 -9.50 -71.77 -8.01
CA THR A 280 -9.66 -72.13 -9.44
C THR A 280 -10.37 -71.17 -10.43
N GLY A 281 -9.62 -70.75 -11.47
CA GLY A 281 -10.15 -70.20 -12.73
C GLY A 281 -9.03 -69.97 -13.75
N ASN A 282 -9.01 -70.74 -14.84
CA ASN A 282 -7.87 -70.79 -15.79
C ASN A 282 -8.29 -70.29 -17.18
N GLY A 283 -7.46 -69.46 -17.86
CA GLY A 283 -7.55 -69.28 -19.32
C GLY A 283 -7.54 -67.84 -19.86
N GLU A 284 -6.48 -67.54 -20.62
CA GLU A 284 -6.33 -66.46 -21.61
C GLU A 284 -5.80 -67.10 -22.91
N PRO A 285 -5.79 -66.43 -24.09
CA PRO A 285 -6.67 -65.36 -24.59
C PRO A 285 -7.08 -65.63 -26.08
N SER A 286 -7.41 -64.58 -26.85
CA SER A 286 -7.54 -64.52 -28.34
C SER A 286 -8.85 -65.12 -28.93
N GLU A 287 -9.38 -64.71 -30.11
CA GLU A 287 -9.02 -63.62 -31.05
C GLU A 287 -10.19 -63.27 -32.01
N GLN A 288 -10.06 -62.20 -32.81
CA GLN A 288 -10.80 -61.88 -34.06
C GLN A 288 -12.31 -61.52 -33.93
N ALA A 289 -12.95 -60.77 -34.83
CA ALA A 289 -12.56 -60.21 -36.14
C ALA A 289 -13.15 -58.79 -36.41
N GLU A 290 -12.62 -58.10 -37.42
CA GLU A 290 -13.09 -56.79 -37.93
C GLU A 290 -14.28 -56.89 -38.91
N VAL A 291 -15.02 -55.79 -39.08
CA VAL A 291 -15.71 -55.40 -40.33
C VAL A 291 -15.56 -53.87 -40.53
N THR A 292 -15.46 -53.43 -41.78
CA THR A 292 -14.93 -52.10 -42.19
C THR A 292 -16.01 -51.02 -42.46
N ALA A 293 -15.55 -49.81 -42.87
CA ALA A 293 -16.33 -48.56 -42.98
C ALA A 293 -16.85 -48.25 -44.42
N GLU A 294 -17.05 -46.95 -44.73
CA GLU A 294 -17.53 -46.35 -46.02
C GLU A 294 -19.07 -46.40 -46.20
N GLU A 295 -19.83 -45.37 -46.59
CA GLU A 295 -19.66 -43.90 -46.80
C GLU A 295 -20.85 -43.17 -46.08
N ALA A 296 -21.31 -41.91 -46.24
CA ALA A 296 -21.08 -40.75 -47.12
C ALA A 296 -21.39 -39.41 -46.38
N ALA A 297 -21.55 -38.27 -47.08
CA ALA A 297 -21.75 -36.94 -46.46
C ALA A 297 -22.88 -36.04 -47.06
N THR A 298 -23.18 -34.95 -46.34
CA THR A 298 -23.79 -33.65 -46.76
C THR A 298 -25.29 -33.47 -47.09
N ALA A 299 -25.98 -32.72 -46.18
CA ALA A 299 -26.61 -31.40 -46.41
C ALA A 299 -28.15 -31.22 -46.65
N VAL A 300 -28.58 -29.98 -46.31
CA VAL A 300 -29.84 -29.24 -46.63
C VAL A 300 -31.13 -29.49 -45.80
N GLU A 301 -31.36 -28.54 -44.88
CA GLU A 301 -32.57 -27.72 -44.60
C GLU A 301 -34.05 -28.18 -44.78
N GLU A 302 -34.87 -27.60 -43.89
CA GLU A 302 -36.33 -27.32 -43.92
C GLU A 302 -37.38 -28.44 -44.16
N ALA A 303 -37.92 -28.97 -43.06
CA ALA A 303 -39.37 -29.03 -42.76
C ALA A 303 -39.57 -29.34 -41.26
N GLY A 304 -40.54 -28.80 -40.52
CA GLY A 304 -41.57 -27.78 -40.80
C GLY A 304 -42.28 -27.40 -39.48
N ALA A 305 -42.96 -26.25 -39.41
CA ALA A 305 -43.35 -25.64 -38.12
C ALA A 305 -44.66 -26.16 -37.48
N ALA A 306 -44.63 -26.39 -36.15
CA ALA A 306 -45.75 -26.39 -35.19
C ALA A 306 -45.17 -26.43 -33.76
N ALA A 307 -45.66 -25.70 -32.76
CA ALA A 307 -46.69 -24.66 -32.76
C ALA A 307 -46.50 -23.64 -31.59
N GLU A 308 -46.83 -22.38 -31.86
CA GLU A 308 -47.23 -21.37 -30.87
C GLU A 308 -48.53 -20.71 -31.37
N ALA A 309 -49.68 -20.97 -30.73
CA ALA A 309 -50.91 -20.16 -30.80
C ALA A 309 -52.03 -20.79 -29.94
N ASP A 310 -52.48 -20.07 -28.90
CA ASP A 310 -53.84 -20.06 -28.31
C ASP A 310 -53.78 -19.13 -27.07
N VAL A 311 -53.82 -17.80 -27.21
CA VAL A 311 -54.98 -16.92 -27.53
C VAL A 311 -55.89 -16.61 -26.32
N GLU A 312 -55.46 -15.59 -25.57
CA GLU A 312 -56.23 -14.37 -25.21
C GLU A 312 -57.78 -14.38 -25.33
N ALA A 313 -58.50 -14.10 -24.22
CA ALA A 313 -59.88 -13.56 -24.24
C ALA A 313 -60.45 -13.10 -22.85
N VAL A 314 -60.06 -11.92 -22.33
CA VAL A 314 -60.89 -11.05 -21.43
C VAL A 314 -60.44 -9.60 -21.66
N ALA A 315 -60.99 -8.87 -22.65
CA ALA A 315 -62.24 -8.09 -22.63
C ALA A 315 -62.06 -6.64 -22.12
N GLU A 316 -62.68 -5.70 -22.84
CA GLU A 316 -62.48 -4.25 -22.74
C GLU A 316 -63.31 -3.57 -21.63
N GLY A 317 -62.92 -2.35 -21.22
CA GLY A 317 -63.74 -1.48 -20.37
C GLY A 317 -63.09 -0.12 -20.06
N GLU A 318 -63.75 0.96 -20.50
CA GLU A 318 -63.69 2.39 -20.10
C GLU A 318 -62.39 2.96 -19.46
N SER A 319 -61.66 3.94 -20.01
CA SER A 319 -61.97 5.26 -20.61
C SER A 319 -62.33 6.39 -19.65
N ASP A 320 -61.50 7.46 -19.67
CA ASP A 320 -61.77 8.87 -19.29
C ASP A 320 -62.22 9.19 -17.83
N GLU A 321 -61.43 9.99 -17.09
CA GLU A 321 -61.77 11.41 -16.86
C GLU A 321 -60.53 12.16 -16.28
N ARG A 322 -60.62 13.50 -16.22
CA ARG A 322 -59.61 14.46 -15.78
C ARG A 322 -59.60 14.64 -14.26
N VAL A 323 -58.49 15.13 -13.71
CA VAL A 323 -58.35 16.49 -13.11
C VAL A 323 -56.86 16.84 -12.99
#